data_AF-A0ABD0NFW8-F1
#
_entry.id   AF-A0ABD0NFW8-F1
#
_cell.length_a   1.000
_cell.length_b   1.000
_cell.length_c   1.000
_cell.angle_alpha   90.00
_cell.angle_beta   90.00
_cell.angle_gamma   90.00
#
_symmetry.space_group_name_H-M   'P 1'
#
loop_
_entity.id
_entity.type
_entity.pdbx_description
1 polymer ?
#
loop_
_entity_poly.entity_id
_entity_poly.type
_entity_poly.pdbx_seq_one_letter_code
_entity_poly.pdbx_strand_id
1 'polypeptide(L)'
;EMRHKAKKEVAKAKEKAYDKLYEKLNPEEGEKELDRAGKDVLQVRVIKDAVKNVLTSEEIVLRRWMEYFEELMNVETERERRLCDVEMKRMKSGKVVGPDEIPVEAWRCLGEMAVKFLTRLFDEILESESMPEEWRRSALVPIYKNKGDAQGQVMICEQQYGFMPGKSTTDAVFALRVLLE
;
A
#
# COMPACT_ATOMS: atom_id res chain seq x y z
N GLU A 1 -35.25 13.44 -9.06
CA GLU A 1 -35.29 12.67 -10.33
C GLU A 1 -34.49 13.30 -11.46
N MET A 2 -34.82 14.53 -11.90
CA MET A 2 -34.12 15.26 -12.99
C MET A 2 -32.60 15.36 -12.80
N ARG A 3 -32.14 15.65 -11.57
CA ARG A 3 -30.70 15.73 -11.24
C ARG A 3 -29.97 14.39 -11.40
N HIS A 4 -30.64 13.26 -11.15
CA HIS A 4 -30.05 11.93 -11.30
C HIS A 4 -29.92 11.57 -12.79
N LYS A 5 -30.97 11.86 -13.57
CA LYS A 5 -30.96 11.69 -15.03
C LYS A 5 -29.88 12.55 -15.70
N ALA A 6 -29.75 13.82 -15.30
CA ALA A 6 -28.70 14.71 -15.77
C ALA A 6 -27.28 14.18 -15.44
N LYS A 7 -27.06 13.67 -14.21
CA LYS A 7 -25.77 13.07 -13.84
C LYS A 7 -25.45 11.82 -14.66
N LYS A 8 -26.44 10.97 -14.96
CA LYS A 8 -26.26 9.76 -15.77
C LYS A 8 -25.89 10.09 -17.22
N GLU A 9 -26.54 11.09 -17.82
CA GLU A 9 -26.20 11.55 -19.16
C GLU A 9 -24.80 12.19 -19.22
N VAL A 10 -24.42 12.97 -18.19
CA VAL A 10 -23.06 13.52 -18.08
C VAL A 10 -22.02 12.41 -17.94
N ALA A 11 -22.29 11.35 -17.17
CA ALA A 11 -21.40 10.21 -17.05
C ALA A 11 -21.22 9.49 -18.39
N LYS A 12 -22.31 9.23 -19.11
CA LYS A 12 -22.31 8.59 -20.44
C LYS A 12 -21.59 9.43 -21.49
N ALA A 13 -21.75 10.75 -21.45
CA ALA A 13 -21.03 11.67 -22.34
C ALA A 13 -19.52 11.72 -22.03
N LYS A 14 -19.15 11.66 -20.75
CA LYS A 14 -17.74 11.57 -20.33
C LYS A 14 -17.11 10.25 -20.77
N GLU A 15 -17.79 9.12 -20.57
CA GLU A 15 -17.35 7.80 -21.01
C GLU A 15 -17.07 7.79 -22.52
N LYS A 16 -18.04 8.26 -23.33
CA LYS A 16 -17.87 8.37 -24.79
C LYS A 16 -16.75 9.32 -25.22
N ALA A 17 -16.45 10.34 -24.42
CA ALA A 17 -15.33 11.25 -24.67
C ALA A 17 -13.98 10.60 -24.35
N TYR A 18 -13.93 9.78 -23.30
CA TYR A 18 -12.75 9.00 -22.93
C TYR A 18 -12.48 7.88 -23.95
N ASP A 19 -13.51 7.14 -24.41
CA ASP A 19 -13.35 6.09 -25.42
C ASP A 19 -12.70 6.65 -26.70
N LYS A 20 -13.18 7.80 -27.18
CA LYS A 20 -12.60 8.50 -28.35
C LYS A 20 -11.19 9.04 -28.12
N LEU A 21 -10.82 9.36 -26.88
CA LEU A 21 -9.46 9.77 -26.53
C LEU A 21 -8.54 8.54 -26.57
N TYR A 22 -9.00 7.41 -26.02
CA TYR A 22 -8.26 6.17 -25.95
C TYR A 22 -8.06 5.48 -27.32
N GLU A 23 -9.00 5.61 -28.25
CA GLU A 23 -8.81 5.15 -29.64
C GLU A 23 -7.66 5.87 -30.37
N LYS A 24 -7.30 7.08 -29.95
CA LYS A 24 -6.21 7.89 -30.55
C LYS A 24 -4.86 7.67 -29.88
N LEU A 25 -4.81 6.86 -28.83
CA LEU A 25 -3.63 6.62 -27.99
C LEU A 25 -2.82 5.41 -28.48
N ASN A 26 -2.18 5.51 -29.66
CA ASN A 26 -1.20 4.53 -30.13
C ASN A 26 -0.07 5.20 -30.95
N PRO A 27 1.20 4.72 -30.92
CA PRO A 27 2.09 4.54 -29.78
C PRO A 27 2.98 5.77 -29.47
N GLU A 28 3.04 6.81 -30.31
CA GLU A 28 4.00 7.92 -30.13
C GLU A 28 3.40 9.29 -29.80
N GLU A 29 2.14 9.58 -30.17
CA GLU A 29 1.59 10.94 -30.02
C GLU A 29 0.73 11.15 -28.76
N GLY A 30 0.16 10.09 -28.19
CA GLY A 30 -0.83 10.24 -27.12
C GLY A 30 -0.27 10.48 -25.71
N GLU A 31 1.00 10.14 -25.44
CA GLU A 31 1.63 10.41 -24.13
C GLU A 31 1.69 11.91 -23.82
N LYS A 32 1.95 12.75 -24.83
CA LYS A 32 1.98 14.21 -24.66
C LYS A 32 0.61 14.82 -24.41
N GLU A 33 -0.47 14.17 -24.83
CA GLU A 33 -1.83 14.65 -24.61
C GLU A 33 -2.36 14.31 -23.21
N LEU A 34 -2.02 13.13 -22.65
CA LEU A 34 -2.38 12.76 -21.28
C LEU A 34 -1.66 13.63 -20.25
N ASP A 35 -0.36 13.90 -20.45
CA ASP A 35 0.44 14.74 -19.56
C ASP A 35 -0.02 16.22 -19.60
N ARG A 36 -0.38 16.72 -20.78
CA ARG A 36 -0.98 18.07 -20.94
C ARG A 36 -2.33 18.22 -20.27
N ALA A 37 -3.10 17.13 -20.17
CA ALA A 37 -4.46 17.19 -19.65
C ALA A 37 -4.52 17.33 -18.12
N GLY A 38 -3.42 17.09 -17.38
CA GLY A 38 -3.30 17.33 -15.94
C GLY A 38 -4.43 16.72 -15.10
N LYS A 39 -5.11 15.70 -15.63
CA LYS A 39 -6.28 15.09 -15.01
C LYS A 39 -5.79 13.84 -14.33
N ASP A 40 -5.91 13.80 -13.01
CA ASP A 40 -5.92 12.56 -12.24
C ASP A 40 -6.88 11.60 -12.94
N VAL A 41 -6.33 10.64 -13.68
CA VAL A 41 -7.10 9.61 -14.36
C VAL A 41 -7.53 8.63 -13.26
N LEU A 42 -8.59 9.00 -12.53
CA LEU A 42 -9.22 8.20 -11.48
C LEU A 42 -9.85 6.89 -12.00
N GLN A 43 -9.68 6.58 -13.29
CA GLN A 43 -10.02 5.31 -13.91
C GLN A 43 -8.85 4.87 -14.78
N VAL A 44 -7.88 4.15 -14.21
CA VAL A 44 -6.82 3.48 -14.96
C VAL A 44 -7.47 2.38 -15.82
N ARG A 45 -8.02 2.77 -16.96
CA ARG A 45 -8.52 1.87 -18.03
C ARG A 45 -7.45 1.60 -19.08
N VAL A 46 -6.24 2.11 -18.87
CA VAL A 46 -5.15 2.04 -19.84
C VAL A 46 -3.93 1.45 -19.16
N ILE A 47 -3.54 0.26 -19.60
CA ILE A 47 -2.27 -0.35 -19.25
C ILE A 47 -1.59 -0.83 -20.52
N LYS A 48 -0.26 -0.92 -20.50
CA LYS A 48 0.51 -1.39 -21.65
C LYS A 48 0.75 -2.89 -21.57
N ASP A 49 0.67 -3.57 -22.71
CA ASP A 49 1.14 -4.95 -22.83
C ASP A 49 2.69 -5.02 -22.81
N ALA A 50 3.24 -6.24 -22.84
CA ALA A 50 4.70 -6.46 -22.87
C ALA A 50 5.38 -5.85 -24.13
N VAL A 51 4.61 -5.61 -25.19
CA VAL A 51 5.06 -5.05 -26.48
C VAL A 51 4.81 -3.53 -26.53
N LYS A 52 4.42 -2.91 -25.40
CA LYS A 52 4.10 -1.48 -25.22
C LYS A 52 2.85 -0.99 -25.93
N ASN A 53 1.97 -1.87 -26.39
CA ASN A 53 0.67 -1.48 -26.94
C ASN A 53 -0.29 -1.08 -25.83
N VAL A 54 -1.12 -0.07 -26.09
CA VAL A 54 -2.14 0.41 -25.15
C VAL A 54 -3.35 -0.52 -25.17
N LEU A 55 -3.66 -1.09 -24.02
CA LEU A 55 -4.86 -1.91 -23.79
C LEU A 55 -5.95 -1.04 -23.18
N THR A 56 -7.14 -1.07 -23.77
CA THR A 56 -8.26 -0.17 -23.41
C THR A 56 -9.52 -0.90 -22.94
N SER A 57 -9.65 -2.19 -23.26
CA SER A 57 -10.77 -3.02 -22.80
C SER A 57 -10.55 -3.51 -21.38
N GLU A 58 -11.57 -3.37 -20.52
CA GLU A 58 -11.54 -3.76 -19.10
C GLU A 58 -11.12 -5.23 -18.91
N GLU A 59 -11.65 -6.14 -19.73
CA GLU A 59 -11.32 -7.57 -19.70
C GLU A 59 -9.85 -7.85 -20.01
N ILE A 60 -9.27 -7.10 -20.96
CA ILE A 60 -7.89 -7.25 -21.41
C ILE A 60 -6.93 -6.57 -20.42
N VAL A 61 -7.34 -5.44 -19.84
CA VAL A 61 -6.63 -4.75 -18.76
C VAL A 61 -6.54 -5.64 -17.53
N LEU A 62 -7.64 -6.28 -17.11
CA LEU A 62 -7.62 -7.22 -15.99
C LEU A 62 -6.74 -8.44 -16.27
N ARG A 63 -6.79 -8.99 -17.49
CA ARG A 63 -5.94 -10.11 -17.88
C ARG A 63 -4.46 -9.73 -17.88
N ARG A 64 -4.10 -8.57 -18.44
CA ARG A 64 -2.71 -8.08 -18.44
C ARG A 64 -2.24 -7.74 -17.02
N TRP A 65 -3.11 -7.26 -16.13
CA TRP A 65 -2.80 -7.13 -14.71
C TRP A 65 -2.51 -8.49 -14.06
N MET A 66 -3.34 -9.50 -14.33
CA MET A 66 -3.13 -10.86 -13.83
C MET A 66 -1.78 -11.43 -14.31
N GLU A 67 -1.49 -11.35 -15.61
CA GLU A 67 -0.20 -11.75 -16.20
C GLU A 67 0.98 -10.99 -15.56
N TYR A 68 0.86 -9.66 -15.41
CA TYR A 68 1.89 -8.85 -14.78
C TYR A 68 2.14 -9.26 -13.33
N PHE A 69 1.08 -9.50 -12.55
CA PHE A 69 1.23 -9.93 -11.16
C PHE A 69 1.79 -11.35 -11.04
N GLU A 70 1.40 -12.27 -11.93
CA GLU A 70 1.99 -13.61 -11.96
C GLU A 70 3.48 -13.55 -12.28
N GLU A 71 3.89 -12.75 -13.27
CA GLU A 71 5.30 -12.53 -13.61
C GLU A 71 6.06 -11.85 -12.46
N LEU A 72 5.46 -10.83 -11.83
CA LEU A 72 6.11 -10.05 -10.79
C LEU A 72 6.25 -10.81 -9.47
N MET A 73 5.24 -11.59 -9.09
CA MET A 73 5.15 -12.18 -7.75
C MET A 73 5.68 -13.61 -7.69
N ASN A 74 5.66 -14.36 -8.81
CA ASN A 74 5.96 -15.80 -8.81
C ASN A 74 7.27 -16.16 -9.52
N VAL A 75 7.96 -15.20 -10.13
CA VAL A 75 9.30 -15.42 -10.70
C VAL A 75 10.34 -15.04 -9.66
N GLU A 76 10.82 -16.04 -8.89
CA GLU A 76 11.99 -15.85 -8.02
C GLU A 76 13.18 -15.42 -8.89
N THR A 77 13.50 -14.14 -8.85
CA THR A 77 14.66 -13.61 -9.54
C THR A 77 15.90 -13.89 -8.69
N GLU A 78 17.04 -14.22 -9.30
CA GLU A 78 18.31 -14.38 -8.57
C GLU A 78 18.67 -13.15 -7.71
N ARG A 79 18.15 -11.98 -8.11
CA ARG A 79 18.20 -10.72 -7.36
C ARG A 79 17.46 -10.77 -6.02
N GLU A 80 16.29 -11.39 -5.97
CA GLU A 80 15.43 -11.48 -4.78
C GLU A 80 16.05 -12.41 -3.75
N ARG A 81 16.60 -13.53 -4.20
CA ARG A 81 17.36 -14.47 -3.36
C ARG A 81 18.59 -13.81 -2.71
N ARG A 82 19.27 -12.93 -3.45
CA ARG A 82 20.40 -12.13 -2.94
C ARG A 82 19.95 -10.95 -2.08
N LEU A 83 18.69 -10.50 -2.20
CA LEU A 83 18.15 -9.35 -1.50
C LEU A 83 18.03 -9.63 0.00
N CYS A 84 17.42 -10.77 0.37
CA CYS A 84 17.20 -11.12 1.78
C CYS A 84 18.50 -11.14 2.59
N ASP A 85 19.57 -11.69 2.02
CA ASP A 85 20.89 -11.78 2.65
C ASP A 85 21.57 -10.41 2.80
N VAL A 86 21.36 -9.50 1.83
CA VAL A 86 21.84 -8.11 1.87
C VAL A 86 21.02 -7.27 2.85
N GLU A 87 19.71 -7.45 2.91
CA GLU A 87 18.80 -6.69 3.76
C GLU A 87 18.96 -7.03 5.23
N MET A 88 19.18 -8.32 5.55
CA MET A 88 19.53 -8.75 6.90
C MET A 88 20.77 -7.99 7.41
N LYS A 89 21.80 -7.86 6.57
CA LYS A 89 23.03 -7.13 6.91
C LYS A 89 22.84 -5.62 7.07
N ARG A 90 21.77 -5.05 6.49
CA ARG A 90 21.45 -3.61 6.56
C ARG A 90 20.57 -3.23 7.77
N MET A 91 20.13 -4.21 8.56
CA MET A 91 19.34 -3.93 9.76
C MET A 91 20.13 -3.10 10.78
N LYS A 92 19.53 -2.00 11.25
CA LYS A 92 20.14 -1.07 12.21
C LYS A 92 20.20 -1.71 13.60
N SER A 93 21.39 -1.72 14.19
CA SER A 93 21.60 -2.17 15.58
C SER A 93 21.05 -1.19 16.62
N GLY A 94 20.90 -1.68 17.86
CA GLY A 94 20.43 -0.87 19.00
C GLY A 94 18.95 -0.56 18.97
N LYS A 95 18.16 -1.40 18.29
CA LYS A 95 16.70 -1.35 18.35
C LYS A 95 16.21 -2.02 19.64
N VAL A 96 15.12 -1.48 20.19
CA VAL A 96 14.46 -2.08 21.35
C VAL A 96 13.94 -3.46 20.92
N VAL A 97 14.17 -4.45 21.77
CA VAL A 97 13.75 -5.82 21.54
C VAL A 97 12.24 -5.93 21.69
N GLY A 98 11.61 -6.77 20.86
CA GLY A 98 10.18 -7.04 20.94
C GLY A 98 9.82 -7.89 22.16
N PRO A 99 8.53 -8.23 22.33
CA PRO A 99 8.07 -9.15 23.36
C PRO A 99 8.62 -10.58 23.24
N ASP A 100 9.24 -10.91 22.11
CA ASP A 100 9.91 -12.18 21.83
C ASP A 100 11.31 -12.27 22.45
N GLU A 101 11.84 -11.16 22.97
CA GLU A 101 13.19 -11.06 23.54
C GLU A 101 14.30 -11.37 22.52
N ILE A 102 14.01 -11.30 21.21
CA ILE A 102 15.00 -11.56 20.14
C ILE A 102 15.55 -10.24 19.58
N PRO A 103 16.82 -9.90 19.86
CA PRO A 103 17.43 -8.69 19.30
C PRO A 103 17.70 -8.82 17.80
N VAL A 104 17.69 -7.70 17.09
CA VAL A 104 17.97 -7.65 15.65
C VAL A 104 19.38 -8.14 15.29
N GLU A 105 20.31 -8.02 16.25
CA GLU A 105 21.67 -8.54 16.15
C GLU A 105 21.70 -10.07 16.09
N ALA A 106 20.76 -10.78 16.73
CA ALA A 106 20.70 -12.24 16.66
C ALA A 106 20.43 -12.69 15.22
N TRP A 107 19.47 -12.07 14.55
CA TRP A 107 19.15 -12.33 13.14
C TRP A 107 20.34 -12.03 12.22
N ARG A 108 21.08 -10.96 12.47
CA ARG A 108 22.30 -10.62 11.73
C ARG A 108 23.42 -11.65 11.93
N CYS A 109 23.59 -12.18 13.14
CA CYS A 109 24.60 -13.19 13.44
C CYS A 109 24.31 -14.55 12.78
N LEU A 110 23.02 -14.90 12.65
CA LEU A 110 22.58 -16.16 12.06
C LEU A 110 22.77 -16.20 10.52
N GLY A 111 22.79 -15.04 9.86
CA GLY A 111 23.09 -14.93 8.42
C GLY A 111 22.16 -15.77 7.55
N GLU A 112 22.73 -16.62 6.68
CA GLU A 112 21.97 -17.46 5.75
C GLU A 112 21.00 -18.42 6.48
N MET A 113 21.32 -18.83 7.71
CA MET A 113 20.43 -19.69 8.50
C MET A 113 19.16 -18.96 8.91
N ALA A 114 19.25 -17.67 9.24
CA ALA A 114 18.09 -16.83 9.51
C ALA A 114 17.22 -16.67 8.27
N VAL A 115 17.83 -16.45 7.10
CA VAL A 115 17.09 -16.35 5.84
C VAL A 115 16.33 -17.65 5.58
N LYS A 116 16.98 -18.81 5.63
CA LYS A 116 16.32 -20.12 5.44
C LYS A 116 15.18 -20.36 6.43
N PHE A 117 15.37 -19.96 7.70
CA PHE A 117 14.34 -20.10 8.71
C PHE A 117 13.13 -19.21 8.41
N LEU A 118 13.35 -17.93 8.12
CA LEU A 118 12.28 -16.98 7.85
C LEU A 118 11.54 -17.32 6.56
N THR A 119 12.24 -17.74 5.50
CA THR A 119 11.60 -18.20 4.26
C THR A 119 10.62 -19.33 4.57
N ARG A 120 11.06 -20.38 5.29
CA ARG A 120 10.16 -21.49 5.68
C ARG A 120 8.97 -21.04 6.51
N LEU A 121 9.19 -20.11 7.45
CA LEU A 121 8.12 -19.57 8.28
C LEU A 121 7.09 -18.81 7.43
N PHE A 122 7.54 -17.96 6.51
CA PHE A 122 6.63 -17.22 5.63
C PHE A 122 5.91 -18.15 4.66
N ASP A 123 6.59 -19.15 4.10
CA ASP A 123 5.99 -20.16 3.25
C ASP A 123 4.87 -20.89 4.00
N GLU A 124 5.10 -21.31 5.24
CA GLU A 124 4.09 -21.96 6.09
C GLU A 124 2.89 -21.04 6.39
N ILE A 125 3.12 -19.76 6.66
CA ILE A 125 2.05 -18.77 6.89
C ILE A 125 1.23 -18.55 5.62
N LEU A 126 1.88 -18.48 4.45
CA LEU A 126 1.21 -18.29 3.16
C LEU A 126 0.43 -19.54 2.75
N GLU A 127 1.02 -20.74 2.90
CA GLU A 127 0.38 -22.02 2.58
C GLU A 127 -0.81 -22.33 3.51
N SER A 128 -0.68 -22.02 4.80
CA SER A 128 -1.76 -22.23 5.77
C SER A 128 -2.85 -21.17 5.72
N GLU A 129 -2.61 -20.06 5.01
CA GLU A 129 -3.44 -18.85 4.98
C GLU A 129 -3.82 -18.34 6.40
N SER A 130 -2.99 -18.68 7.39
CA SER A 130 -3.28 -18.44 8.80
C SER A 130 -2.21 -17.55 9.42
N MET A 131 -2.66 -16.39 9.90
CA MET A 131 -1.79 -15.44 10.59
C MET A 131 -1.44 -15.99 12.00
N PRO A 132 -0.18 -15.89 12.46
CA PRO A 132 0.16 -16.22 13.85
C PRO A 132 -0.57 -15.35 14.88
N GLU A 133 -0.98 -15.94 16.01
CA GLU A 133 -1.63 -15.20 17.11
C GLU A 133 -0.72 -14.11 17.69
N GLU A 134 0.57 -14.37 17.74
CA GLU A 134 1.61 -13.45 18.21
C GLU A 134 1.57 -12.14 17.43
N TRP A 135 1.33 -12.19 16.12
CA TRP A 135 1.31 -11.02 15.24
C TRP A 135 0.00 -10.24 15.34
N ARG A 136 -1.05 -10.84 15.91
CA ARG A 136 -2.31 -10.14 16.22
C ARG A 136 -2.21 -9.27 17.47
N ARG A 137 -1.13 -9.40 18.27
CA ARG A 137 -0.93 -8.63 19.50
C ARG A 137 -0.01 -7.44 19.23
N SER A 138 -0.39 -6.25 19.72
CA SER A 138 0.47 -5.07 19.69
C SER A 138 0.62 -4.45 21.08
N ALA A 139 1.83 -4.01 21.41
CA ALA A 139 2.14 -3.29 22.64
C ALA A 139 2.39 -1.81 22.30
N LEU A 140 1.51 -0.92 22.78
CA LEU A 140 1.66 0.51 22.58
C LEU A 140 2.35 1.13 23.79
N VAL A 141 3.58 1.62 23.58
CA VAL A 141 4.35 2.35 24.58
C VAL A 141 4.38 3.83 24.19
N PRO A 142 3.65 4.72 24.91
CA PRO A 142 3.70 6.16 24.66
C PRO A 142 5.11 6.70 24.94
N ILE A 143 5.74 7.34 23.95
CA ILE A 143 7.03 8.01 24.11
C ILE A 143 6.81 9.52 24.05
N TYR A 144 7.11 10.19 25.16
CA TYR A 144 7.05 11.64 25.24
C TYR A 144 8.20 12.28 24.45
N LYS A 145 7.90 13.19 23.51
CA LYS A 145 8.88 13.77 22.58
C LYS A 145 9.46 15.13 22.98
N ASN A 146 9.04 15.73 24.11
CA ASN A 146 9.41 17.11 24.48
C ASN A 146 10.31 17.21 25.73
N LYS A 147 10.91 18.40 25.95
CA LYS A 147 11.57 18.77 27.22
C LYS A 147 10.51 19.17 28.26
N GLY A 148 10.33 18.33 29.27
CA GLY A 148 9.39 18.50 30.38
C GLY A 148 9.22 17.17 31.12
N ASP A 149 8.76 17.21 32.37
CA ASP A 149 8.71 16.03 33.23
C ASP A 149 7.72 14.98 32.71
N ALA A 150 8.20 13.75 32.51
CA ALA A 150 7.41 12.61 32.04
C ALA A 150 6.75 11.83 33.20
N GLN A 151 6.33 12.53 34.25
CA GLN A 151 5.65 11.93 35.40
C GLN A 151 4.15 12.19 35.35
N GLY A 152 3.49 11.48 34.45
CA GLY A 152 2.04 11.37 34.45
C GLY A 152 1.66 10.21 33.55
N GLN A 153 0.76 9.33 34.00
CA GLN A 153 0.06 8.43 33.10
C GLN A 153 -0.42 9.27 31.91
N VAL A 154 0.04 8.94 30.70
CA VAL A 154 -0.49 9.55 29.48
C VAL A 154 -1.92 9.05 29.36
N MET A 155 -2.86 9.80 29.93
CA MET A 155 -4.27 9.64 29.63
C MET A 155 -4.40 9.97 28.15
N ILE A 156 -4.65 8.95 27.33
CA ILE A 156 -5.06 9.14 25.94
C ILE A 156 -6.30 10.03 26.01
N CYS A 157 -6.15 11.31 25.63
CA CYS A 157 -7.25 12.26 25.76
C CYS A 157 -8.41 11.84 24.85
N GLU A 158 -9.62 12.26 25.18
CA GLU A 158 -10.80 11.95 24.35
C GLU A 158 -10.65 12.43 22.90
N GLN A 159 -9.77 13.41 22.64
CA GLN A 159 -9.45 13.90 21.31
C GLN A 159 -8.32 13.14 20.58
N GLN A 160 -7.89 11.97 21.05
CA GLN A 160 -7.04 11.09 20.24
C GLN A 160 -7.90 10.28 19.25
N TYR A 161 -7.72 10.54 17.97
CA TYR A 161 -8.45 9.88 16.88
C TYR A 161 -7.61 8.85 16.11
N GLY A 162 -6.28 8.89 16.25
CA GLY A 162 -5.39 7.92 15.61
C GLY A 162 -5.33 6.60 16.37
N PHE A 163 -5.40 5.48 15.64
CA PHE A 163 -5.25 4.11 16.18
C PHE A 163 -6.24 3.74 17.30
N MET A 164 -7.41 4.38 17.33
CA MET A 164 -8.48 4.09 18.28
C MET A 164 -9.61 3.32 17.59
N PRO A 165 -10.08 2.19 18.13
CA PRO A 165 -11.25 1.49 17.60
C PRO A 165 -12.45 2.43 17.49
N GLY A 166 -13.08 2.49 16.31
CA GLY A 166 -14.26 3.33 16.07
C GLY A 166 -14.01 4.82 15.94
N LYS A 167 -12.76 5.28 15.91
CA LYS A 167 -12.40 6.67 15.56
C LYS A 167 -11.55 6.69 14.30
N SER A 168 -11.95 7.53 13.36
CA SER A 168 -11.27 7.75 12.09
C SER A 168 -10.72 9.16 12.01
N THR A 169 -9.83 9.38 11.04
CA THR A 169 -9.36 10.72 10.67
C THR A 169 -10.51 11.63 10.22
N THR A 170 -11.61 11.07 9.71
CA THR A 170 -12.82 11.83 9.35
C THR A 170 -13.48 12.45 10.58
N ASP A 171 -13.51 11.74 11.71
CA ASP A 171 -14.09 12.23 12.96
C ASP A 171 -13.28 13.40 13.53
N ALA A 172 -11.94 13.35 13.39
CA ALA A 172 -11.05 14.45 13.76
C ALA A 172 -11.30 15.70 12.90
N VAL A 173 -11.44 15.54 11.59
CA VAL A 173 -11.72 16.65 10.65
C VAL A 173 -13.08 17.27 10.94
N PHE A 174 -14.09 16.45 11.22
CA PHE A 174 -15.43 16.93 11.58
C PHE A 174 -15.41 17.72 12.91
N ALA A 175 -14.76 17.19 13.94
CA ALA A 175 -14.62 17.88 15.22
C ALA A 175 -13.90 19.24 15.09
N LEU A 176 -12.84 19.32 14.27
CA LEU A 176 -12.17 20.58 13.97
C LEU A 176 -13.08 21.57 13.23
N ARG A 177 -13.92 21.08 12.32
CA ARG A 177 -14.86 21.93 11.58
C ARG A 177 -15.92 22.54 12.48
N VAL A 178 -16.47 21.75 13.42
CA VAL A 178 -17.44 22.21 14.42
C VAL A 178 -16.84 23.23 15.40
N LEU A 179 -15.55 23.13 15.72
CA LEU A 179 -14.87 24.08 16.61
C LEU A 179 -14.47 25.39 15.93
N LEU A 180 -14.40 25.41 14.59
CA LEU A 180 -14.00 26.58 13.79
C LEU A 180 -15.20 27.35 13.22
N GLU A 181 -16.41 26.80 13.36
CA GLU A 181 -17.70 27.45 13.09
C GLU A 181 -18.24 28.11 14.37
#